data_AF-A0A7S4WDK2-F1
#
_entry.id   AF-A0A7S4WDK2-F1
#
_cell.length_a   1.000
_cell.length_b   1.000
_cell.length_c   1.000
_cell.angle_alpha   90.00
_cell.angle_beta   90.00
_cell.angle_gamma   90.00
#
_symmetry.space_group_name_H-M   'P 1'
#
loop_
_entity.id
_entity.type
_entity.pdbx_description
1 polymer ?
#
loop_
_entity_poly.entity_id
_entity_poly.type
_entity_poly.pdbx_seq_one_letter_code
_entity_poly.pdbx_strand_id
1 'polypeptide(L)'
;AFEWILDKDPLHLSPEDENFIQRFVLAVFYFSTGGGSWDTCNAPVNVNNPNSCTSTSLISSGSAWLTNSPECNWGGIICGGGVTEIGLDFNGLNGTIPSELQHLADLEVLSLLFNQLTG
;
A
#
# COMPACT_ATOMS: atom_id res chain seq x y z
N ALA A 1 -4.03 -2.60 11.27
CA ALA A 1 -3.14 -3.50 10.50
C ALA A 1 -3.16 -4.93 11.04
N PHE A 2 -2.80 -5.16 12.30
CA PHE A 2 -2.78 -6.51 12.91
C PHE A 2 -4.12 -7.27 12.78
N GLU A 3 -5.23 -6.68 13.22
CA GLU A 3 -6.56 -7.28 13.06
C GLU A 3 -6.92 -7.53 11.58
N TRP A 4 -6.46 -6.66 10.68
CA TRP A 4 -6.72 -6.82 9.25
C TRP A 4 -5.98 -8.03 8.68
N ILE A 5 -4.69 -8.20 8.97
CA ILE A 5 -3.90 -9.31 8.41
C ILE A 5 -4.39 -10.68 8.93
N LEU A 6 -4.92 -10.73 10.18
CA LEU A 6 -5.44 -11.97 10.75
C LEU A 6 -6.83 -12.35 10.22
N ASP A 7 -7.75 -11.38 10.16
CA ASP A 7 -9.17 -11.69 9.99
C ASP A 7 -9.78 -11.22 8.67
N LYS A 8 -9.11 -10.31 7.96
CA LYS A 8 -9.70 -9.58 6.82
C LYS A 8 -8.86 -9.63 5.56
N ASP A 9 -7.60 -10.01 5.64
CA ASP A 9 -6.73 -10.11 4.48
C ASP A 9 -7.23 -11.20 3.52
N PRO A 10 -7.71 -10.85 2.32
CA PRO A 10 -8.27 -11.82 1.39
C PRO A 10 -7.24 -12.77 0.77
N LEU A 11 -5.93 -12.47 0.89
CA LEU A 11 -4.87 -13.40 0.45
C LEU A 11 -4.56 -14.46 1.53
N HIS A 12 -4.93 -14.21 2.80
CA HIS A 12 -4.79 -15.13 3.93
C HIS A 12 -3.40 -15.78 4.02
N LEU A 13 -2.33 -14.96 3.96
CA LEU A 13 -0.97 -15.46 4.12
C LEU A 13 -0.75 -16.06 5.52
N SER A 14 -0.03 -17.18 5.55
CA SER A 14 0.53 -17.74 6.77
C SER A 14 1.76 -16.96 7.23
N PRO A 15 2.08 -16.92 8.54
CA PRO A 15 3.28 -16.24 9.04
C PRO A 15 4.60 -16.77 8.46
N GLU A 16 4.60 -17.98 7.92
CA GLU A 16 5.75 -18.63 7.29
C GLU A 16 5.94 -18.23 5.81
N ASP A 17 4.95 -17.59 5.20
CA ASP A 17 5.05 -17.15 3.80
C ASP A 17 6.07 -16.01 3.66
N GLU A 18 6.93 -16.09 2.64
CA GLU A 18 8.05 -15.17 2.43
C GLU A 18 7.61 -13.69 2.40
N ASN A 19 6.42 -13.41 1.87
CA ASN A 19 5.88 -12.07 1.70
C ASN A 19 5.02 -11.58 2.89
N PHE A 20 4.87 -12.38 3.95
CA PHE A 20 3.99 -12.03 5.08
C PHE A 20 4.39 -10.71 5.73
N ILE A 21 5.69 -10.54 6.04
CA ILE A 21 6.19 -9.31 6.67
C ILE A 21 6.00 -8.11 5.75
N GLN A 22 6.33 -8.24 4.46
CA GLN A 22 6.16 -7.19 3.48
C GLN A 22 4.71 -6.71 3.39
N ARG A 23 3.78 -7.66 3.28
CA ARG A 23 2.34 -7.38 3.24
C ARG A 23 1.84 -6.73 4.53
N PHE A 24 2.30 -7.21 5.69
CA PHE A 24 1.96 -6.63 6.98
C PHE A 24 2.46 -5.19 7.10
N VAL A 25 3.71 -4.92 6.74
CA VAL A 25 4.32 -3.58 6.79
C VAL A 25 3.56 -2.61 5.89
N LEU A 26 3.20 -3.03 4.68
CA LEU A 26 2.39 -2.20 3.79
C LEU A 26 0.97 -1.99 4.35
N ALA A 27 0.37 -2.98 5.01
CA ALA A 27 -0.90 -2.76 5.73
C ALA A 27 -0.75 -1.74 6.87
N VAL A 28 0.35 -1.79 7.64
CA VAL A 28 0.67 -0.76 8.65
C VAL A 28 0.77 0.61 7.99
N PHE A 29 1.54 0.73 6.90
CA PHE A 29 1.66 1.97 6.13
C PHE A 29 0.30 2.51 5.70
N TYR A 30 -0.55 1.67 5.12
CA TYR A 30 -1.91 2.03 4.72
C TYR A 30 -2.73 2.60 5.89
N PHE A 31 -2.81 1.90 7.03
CA PHE A 31 -3.63 2.35 8.15
C PHE A 31 -3.04 3.57 8.86
N SER A 32 -1.72 3.63 9.01
CA SER A 32 -1.01 4.73 9.67
C SER A 32 -1.06 6.04 8.88
N THR A 33 -1.29 5.96 7.56
CA THR A 33 -1.34 7.13 6.69
C THR A 33 -2.73 7.49 6.17
N GLY A 34 -3.78 6.95 6.79
CA GLY A 34 -5.16 7.29 6.45
C GLY A 34 -5.66 6.68 5.14
N GLY A 35 -5.21 5.46 4.80
CA GLY A 35 -5.44 4.77 3.54
C GLY A 35 -6.87 4.69 3.02
N GLY A 36 -7.87 4.75 3.89
CA GLY A 36 -9.29 4.80 3.49
C GLY A 36 -9.71 6.14 2.89
N SER A 37 -8.86 7.17 2.97
CA SER A 37 -9.12 8.54 2.53
C SER A 37 -8.08 9.08 1.57
N TRP A 38 -7.15 8.25 1.09
CA TRP A 38 -6.24 8.66 0.02
C TRP A 38 -7.02 9.03 -1.24
N ASP A 39 -6.51 10.04 -1.96
CA ASP A 39 -7.17 10.62 -3.13
C ASP A 39 -7.15 9.65 -4.34
N THR A 40 -6.09 8.84 -4.42
CA THR A 40 -5.83 7.79 -5.40
C THR A 40 -5.37 6.51 -4.68
N CYS A 41 -5.58 5.34 -5.31
CA CYS A 41 -5.04 4.07 -4.81
C CYS A 41 -5.51 3.64 -3.41
N ASN A 42 -6.71 4.03 -2.98
CA ASN A 42 -7.23 3.64 -1.67
C ASN A 42 -7.91 2.25 -1.67
N ALA A 43 -8.48 1.89 -0.51
CA ALA A 43 -9.39 0.75 -0.36
C ALA A 43 -10.63 1.17 0.48
N PRO A 44 -11.87 0.65 0.25
CA PRO A 44 -12.42 0.02 -0.96
C PRO A 44 -13.65 0.76 -1.59
N VAL A 45 -14.11 0.26 -2.74
CA VAL A 45 -15.41 0.40 -3.46
C VAL A 45 -15.44 1.26 -4.76
N ASN A 46 -15.10 0.62 -5.88
CA ASN A 46 -15.98 0.48 -7.06
C ASN A 46 -15.55 -0.74 -7.89
N VAL A 47 -16.44 -1.71 -8.09
CA VAL A 47 -16.19 -3.02 -8.72
C VAL A 47 -16.15 -3.00 -10.25
N ASN A 48 -16.23 -1.82 -10.87
CA ASN A 48 -16.37 -1.72 -12.33
C ASN A 48 -15.11 -1.26 -13.08
N ASN A 49 -13.94 -1.13 -12.44
CA ASN A 49 -12.73 -0.75 -13.16
C ASN A 49 -11.44 -1.41 -12.59
N PRO A 50 -10.84 -2.42 -13.26
CA PRO A 50 -9.80 -3.23 -12.64
C PRO A 50 -8.37 -2.67 -12.66
N ASN A 51 -8.04 -1.58 -13.36
CA ASN A 51 -6.65 -1.13 -13.57
C ASN A 51 -6.61 0.43 -13.63
N SER A 52 -5.67 1.20 -13.11
CA SER A 52 -4.39 0.95 -12.43
C SER A 52 -3.89 2.26 -11.81
N CYS A 53 -3.35 2.18 -10.60
CA CYS A 53 -2.45 3.19 -10.05
C CYS A 53 -1.05 3.02 -10.66
N THR A 54 -0.93 3.39 -11.93
CA THR A 54 0.37 3.62 -12.56
C THR A 54 0.65 5.11 -12.59
N SER A 55 1.93 5.47 -12.52
CA SER A 55 2.47 6.85 -12.52
C SER A 55 1.93 7.78 -13.63
N THR A 56 1.17 7.27 -14.61
CA THR A 56 0.66 8.01 -15.77
C THR A 56 -0.87 8.13 -15.89
N SER A 57 -1.68 7.53 -15.01
CA SER A 57 -3.15 7.54 -15.16
C SER A 57 -3.85 8.41 -14.12
N LEU A 58 -3.89 9.72 -14.38
CA LEU A 58 -4.65 10.74 -13.63
C LEU A 58 -6.17 10.64 -13.88
N ILE A 59 -6.78 9.46 -13.70
CA ILE A 59 -8.23 9.34 -13.60
C ILE A 59 -8.63 7.95 -13.11
N SER A 60 -9.61 7.96 -12.21
CA SER A 60 -10.48 6.88 -11.75
C SER A 60 -9.99 6.06 -10.53
N SER A 61 -10.63 6.38 -9.41
CA SER A 61 -10.92 5.54 -8.25
C SER A 61 -10.87 4.04 -8.55
N GLY A 62 -9.79 3.40 -8.11
CA GLY A 62 -9.55 1.96 -8.24
C GLY A 62 -9.03 1.39 -6.93
N SER A 63 -9.56 0.23 -6.56
CA SER A 63 -9.20 -0.49 -5.33
C SER A 63 -7.82 -1.12 -5.50
N ALA A 64 -6.79 -0.46 -4.99
CA ALA A 64 -5.40 -0.83 -5.30
C ALA A 64 -4.61 -1.30 -4.08
N TRP A 65 -5.20 -1.29 -2.88
CA TRP A 65 -4.57 -1.74 -1.64
C TRP A 65 -5.49 -2.73 -0.92
N LEU A 66 -4.91 -3.56 -0.05
CA LEU A 66 -5.64 -4.55 0.75
C LEU A 66 -6.50 -5.54 -0.08
N THR A 67 -6.09 -5.81 -1.33
CA THR A 67 -6.76 -6.74 -2.25
C THR A 67 -6.20 -8.15 -2.14
N ASN A 68 -6.81 -9.13 -2.79
CA ASN A 68 -6.29 -10.51 -2.85
C ASN A 68 -5.04 -10.67 -3.72
N SER A 69 -4.58 -9.60 -4.37
CA SER A 69 -3.34 -9.64 -5.15
C SER A 69 -2.13 -9.58 -4.23
N PRO A 70 -1.00 -10.18 -4.64
CA PRO A 70 0.30 -9.91 -4.04
C PRO A 70 0.52 -8.40 -3.96
N GLU A 71 1.14 -7.96 -2.88
CA GLU A 71 1.35 -6.55 -2.57
C GLU A 71 2.22 -5.81 -3.59
N CYS A 72 3.04 -6.53 -4.37
CA CYS A 72 3.73 -6.00 -5.55
C CYS A 72 2.80 -5.52 -6.68
N ASN A 73 1.53 -5.90 -6.64
CA ASN A 73 0.50 -5.41 -7.56
C ASN A 73 -0.36 -4.30 -6.93
N TRP A 74 -0.04 -3.86 -5.70
CA TRP A 74 -0.73 -2.76 -5.08
C TRP A 74 -0.34 -1.42 -5.72
N GLY A 75 -1.23 -0.44 -5.61
CA GLY A 75 -1.05 0.85 -6.26
C GLY A 75 0.17 1.61 -5.72
N GLY A 76 1.06 2.04 -6.61
CA GLY A 76 2.28 2.74 -6.20
C GLY A 76 3.35 1.84 -5.60
N ILE A 77 3.21 0.51 -5.66
CA ILE A 77 4.23 -0.44 -5.21
C ILE A 77 4.98 -1.00 -6.41
N ILE A 78 6.32 -0.97 -6.37
CA ILE A 78 7.19 -1.64 -7.34
C ILE A 78 8.04 -2.66 -6.59
N CYS A 79 8.22 -3.84 -7.19
CA CYS A 79 9.05 -4.90 -6.64
C CYS A 79 10.17 -5.34 -7.59
N GLY A 80 11.30 -5.72 -6.99
CA GLY A 80 12.49 -6.27 -7.66
C GLY A 80 13.05 -7.52 -6.98
N GLY A 81 12.21 -8.28 -6.27
CA GLY A 81 12.59 -9.37 -5.36
C GLY A 81 11.87 -9.24 -4.03
N GLY A 82 11.83 -8.02 -3.49
CA GLY A 82 10.89 -7.48 -2.51
C GLY A 82 10.41 -6.09 -2.95
N VAL A 83 9.72 -5.35 -2.08
CA VAL A 83 9.29 -3.97 -2.36
C VAL A 83 10.52 -3.07 -2.51
N THR A 84 10.70 -2.48 -3.69
CA THR A 84 11.79 -1.56 -4.02
C THR A 84 11.35 -0.11 -4.05
N GLU A 85 10.07 0.15 -4.32
CA GLU A 85 9.52 1.51 -4.36
C GLU A 85 8.12 1.58 -3.74
N ILE A 86 7.89 2.64 -2.96
CA ILE A 86 6.57 3.13 -2.58
C ILE A 86 6.43 4.54 -3.15
N GLY A 87 5.66 4.68 -4.23
CA GLY A 87 5.39 5.93 -4.94
C GLY A 87 3.93 6.36 -4.79
N LEU A 88 3.67 7.31 -3.90
CA LEU A 88 2.34 7.82 -3.57
C LEU A 88 2.35 9.35 -3.43
N ASP A 89 3.09 10.04 -4.30
CA ASP A 89 3.09 11.50 -4.37
C ASP A 89 1.67 12.03 -4.65
N PHE A 90 1.35 13.21 -4.12
CA PHE A 90 0.07 13.89 -4.37
C PHE A 90 -1.17 13.05 -4.07
N ASN A 91 -1.13 12.23 -3.01
CA ASN A 91 -2.16 11.21 -2.77
C ASN A 91 -2.99 11.43 -1.49
N GLY A 92 -2.87 12.61 -0.88
CA GLY A 92 -3.66 12.96 0.31
C GLY A 92 -3.32 12.12 1.54
N LEU A 93 -2.17 11.46 1.59
CA LEU A 93 -1.71 10.74 2.78
C LEU A 93 -1.65 11.72 3.96
N ASN A 94 -2.18 11.31 5.10
CA ASN A 94 -2.12 12.07 6.35
C ASN A 94 -1.50 11.19 7.45
N GLY A 95 -1.39 11.65 8.70
CA GLY A 95 -0.82 10.82 9.77
C GLY A 95 0.71 10.75 9.73
N THR A 96 1.30 9.61 10.10
CA THR A 96 2.75 9.46 10.29
C THR A 96 3.33 8.31 9.48
N ILE A 97 4.58 8.45 9.02
CA ILE A 97 5.33 7.35 8.40
C ILE A 97 5.67 6.32 9.49
N PRO A 98 5.22 5.06 9.37
CA PRO A 98 5.50 4.04 10.37
C PRO A 98 6.96 3.57 10.31
N SER A 99 7.55 3.31 11.48
CA SER A 99 8.92 2.77 11.60
C SER A 99 9.08 1.39 10.97
N GLU A 100 7.98 0.65 10.84
CA GLU A 100 7.90 -0.70 10.29
C GLU A 100 8.37 -0.77 8.84
N LEU A 101 8.42 0.36 8.11
CA LEU A 101 9.05 0.44 6.79
C LEU A 101 10.50 -0.05 6.80
N GLN A 102 11.21 0.00 7.94
CA GLN A 102 12.56 -0.55 8.09
C GLN A 102 12.66 -2.05 7.77
N HIS A 103 11.54 -2.78 7.79
CA HIS A 103 11.49 -4.21 7.49
C HIS A 103 11.34 -4.51 5.99
N LEU A 104 11.18 -3.50 5.15
CA LEU A 104 11.25 -3.64 3.70
C LEU A 104 12.73 -3.54 3.28
N ALA A 105 13.43 -4.66 3.36
CA ALA A 105 14.89 -4.71 3.18
C ALA A 105 15.37 -4.20 1.80
N ASP A 106 14.53 -4.34 0.77
CA ASP A 106 14.83 -3.94 -0.60
C ASP A 106 14.32 -2.53 -0.95
N LEU A 107 13.72 -1.79 0.00
CA LEU A 107 13.13 -0.48 -0.28
C LEU A 107 14.21 0.56 -0.58
N GLU A 108 14.24 1.04 -1.82
CA GLU A 108 15.21 2.03 -2.30
C GLU A 108 14.58 3.41 -2.49
N VAL A 109 13.30 3.45 -2.89
CA VAL A 109 12.59 4.67 -3.25
C VAL A 109 11.33 4.84 -2.41
N LEU A 110 11.26 5.95 -1.68
CA LEU A 110 10.06 6.38 -0.96
C LEU A 110 9.65 7.76 -1.45
N SER A 111 8.70 7.81 -2.39
CA SER A 111 8.19 9.03 -3.02
C SER A 111 6.82 9.39 -2.45
N LEU A 112 6.80 10.32 -1.49
CA LEU A 112 5.60 10.76 -0.76
C LEU A 112 5.43 12.29 -0.77
N LEU A 113 5.99 12.96 -1.76
CA LEU A 113 5.92 14.41 -1.93
C LEU A 113 4.48 14.90 -2.04
N PHE A 114 4.24 16.12 -1.57
CA PHE A 114 2.94 16.78 -1.64
C PHE A 114 1.80 15.98 -0.98
N ASN A 115 2.10 15.35 0.15
CA ASN A 115 1.13 14.76 1.07
C ASN A 115 1.01 15.60 2.35
N GLN A 116 0.08 15.22 3.23
CA GLN A 116 -0.24 15.88 4.50
C GLN A 116 0.32 15.10 5.69
N LEU A 117 1.47 14.44 5.50
CA LEU A 117 2.16 13.66 6.51
C LEU A 117 2.73 14.56 7.61
N THR A 118 2.77 14.04 8.82
CA THR A 118 3.25 14.68 10.06
C THR A 118 4.12 13.69 10.82
N GLY A 119 4.89 14.14 11.81
CA GLY A 119 5.79 13.29 12.59
C GLY A 119 6.69 14.09 13.52
#